data_AF-A0A3P7FUF0-F1
#
_entry.id   AF-A0A3P7FUF0-F1
#
_cell.length_a   1.000
_cell.length_b   1.000
_cell.length_c   1.000
_cell.angle_alpha   90.00
_cell.angle_beta   90.00
_cell.angle_gamma   90.00
#
_symmetry.space_group_name_H-M   'P 1'
#
loop_
_entity.id
_entity.type
_entity.pdbx_description
1 polymer ?
#
loop_
_entity_poly.entity_id
_entity_poly.type
_entity_poly.pdbx_seq_one_letter_code
_entity_poly.pdbx_strand_id
1 'polypeptide(L)'
;MSYQPSSVLVTGGCGFIGSNFISSMFQKWYTARFVNIDKLTHEIRETNVAAKVRQSSRYKFFKGTVRDIDLLLSLLRDYQVIVFKRMLFVHVF
;
A
#
# COMPACT_ATOMS: atom_id res chain seq x y z
N MET A 1 6.38 -18.38 -9.89
CA MET A 1 6.18 -16.95 -10.17
C MET A 1 7.54 -16.28 -9.99
N SER A 2 8.11 -15.67 -11.03
CA SER A 2 9.54 -15.29 -11.06
C SER A 2 9.88 -13.95 -10.38
N TYR A 3 8.89 -13.07 -10.17
CA TYR A 3 9.13 -11.75 -9.59
C TYR A 3 8.33 -11.53 -8.30
N GLN A 4 9.04 -11.10 -7.26
CA GLN A 4 8.48 -10.70 -5.98
C GLN A 4 9.31 -9.54 -5.42
N PRO A 5 8.70 -8.36 -5.19
CA PRO A 5 9.41 -7.25 -4.55
C PRO A 5 9.62 -7.53 -3.06
N SER A 6 10.68 -6.98 -2.47
CA SER A 6 10.90 -7.03 -1.01
C SER A 6 9.91 -6.15 -0.25
N SER A 7 9.62 -4.95 -0.77
CA SER A 7 8.71 -3.97 -0.17
C SER A 7 7.92 -3.26 -1.26
N VAL A 8 6.64 -2.98 -0.98
CA VAL A 8 5.70 -2.31 -1.88
C VAL A 8 5.02 -1.17 -1.12
N LEU A 9 5.14 0.04 -1.64
CA LEU A 9 4.33 1.18 -1.19
C LEU A 9 3.08 1.29 -2.06
N VAL A 10 1.93 1.31 -1.41
CA VAL A 10 0.62 1.51 -2.04
C VAL A 10 0.05 2.81 -1.51
N THR A 11 -0.43 3.66 -2.41
CA THR A 11 -1.08 4.93 -2.07
C THR A 11 -2.56 4.82 -2.42
N GLY A 12 -3.45 5.20 -1.52
CA GLY A 12 -4.88 4.97 -1.71
C GLY A 12 -5.27 3.49 -1.53
N GLY A 13 -4.52 2.74 -0.73
CA GLY A 13 -4.69 1.28 -0.57
C GLY A 13 -5.96 0.87 0.17
N CYS A 14 -6.72 1.80 0.76
CA CYS A 14 -8.03 1.53 1.34
C CYS A 14 -9.17 1.78 0.33
N GLY A 15 -8.88 2.40 -0.82
CA GLY A 15 -9.80 2.56 -1.94
C GLY A 15 -10.12 1.23 -2.63
N PHE A 16 -11.12 1.26 -3.53
CA PHE A 16 -11.61 0.06 -4.23
C PHE A 16 -10.50 -0.71 -4.98
N ILE A 17 -9.67 -0.02 -5.75
CA ILE A 17 -8.58 -0.67 -6.52
C ILE A 17 -7.42 -1.06 -5.60
N GLY A 18 -7.03 -0.16 -4.70
CA GLY A 18 -5.89 -0.35 -3.82
C GLY A 18 -6.08 -1.53 -2.86
N SER A 19 -7.26 -1.68 -2.26
CA SER A 19 -7.53 -2.75 -1.30
C SER A 19 -7.57 -4.12 -1.96
N ASN A 20 -8.16 -4.20 -3.16
CA ASN A 20 -8.17 -5.41 -3.99
C ASN A 20 -6.77 -5.77 -4.49
N PHE A 21 -5.97 -4.79 -4.91
CA PHE A 21 -4.57 -4.99 -5.29
C PHE A 21 -3.76 -5.55 -4.13
N ILE A 22 -3.82 -4.92 -2.95
CA ILE A 22 -3.15 -5.39 -1.74
C ILE A 22 -3.60 -6.82 -1.42
N SER A 23 -4.91 -7.11 -1.37
CA SER A 23 -5.43 -8.44 -1.04
C SER A 23 -4.97 -9.53 -2.01
N SER A 24 -4.92 -9.20 -3.31
CA SER A 24 -4.51 -10.13 -4.37
C SER A 24 -3.00 -10.37 -4.35
N MET A 25 -2.21 -9.31 -4.24
CA MET A 25 -0.75 -9.40 -4.28
C MET A 25 -0.18 -9.94 -2.96
N PHE A 26 -0.83 -9.69 -1.84
CA PHE A 26 -0.43 -10.25 -0.55
C PHE A 26 -0.42 -11.79 -0.54
N GLN A 27 -1.35 -12.40 -1.29
CA GLN A 27 -1.42 -13.86 -1.45
C GLN A 27 -0.36 -14.39 -2.43
N LYS A 28 0.00 -13.62 -3.45
CA LYS A 28 0.96 -14.02 -4.50
C LYS A 28 2.41 -13.77 -4.08
N TRP A 29 2.66 -12.70 -3.35
CA TRP A 29 3.98 -12.29 -2.90
C TRP A 29 4.14 -12.61 -1.42
N TYR A 30 4.64 -13.80 -1.08
CA TYR A 30 4.59 -14.36 0.27
C TYR A 30 5.64 -13.81 1.25
N THR A 31 6.65 -13.09 0.78
CA THR A 31 7.66 -12.40 1.62
C THR A 31 7.62 -10.88 1.49
N ALA A 32 6.85 -10.33 0.53
CA ALA A 32 6.79 -8.89 0.31
C ALA A 32 6.17 -8.17 1.52
N ARG A 33 6.75 -7.04 1.90
CA ARG A 33 6.13 -6.09 2.84
C ARG A 33 5.25 -5.11 2.07
N PHE A 34 4.09 -4.80 2.63
CA PHE A 34 3.14 -3.85 2.07
C PHE A 34 3.03 -2.67 3.01
N VAL A 35 3.40 -1.49 2.52
CA VAL A 35 3.22 -0.22 3.19
C VAL A 35 2.07 0.48 2.48
N ASN A 36 1.02 0.84 3.19
CA ASN A 36 -0.12 1.53 2.63
C ASN A 36 -0.24 2.93 3.23
N ILE A 37 -0.26 3.95 2.39
CA ILE A 37 -0.62 5.32 2.76
C ILE A 37 -2.01 5.62 2.21
N ASP A 38 -2.95 5.99 3.07
CA ASP A 38 -4.27 6.44 2.64
C ASP A 38 -4.73 7.60 3.53
N LYS A 39 -5.38 8.60 2.92
CA LYS A 39 -5.90 9.76 3.65
C LYS A 39 -7.13 9.41 4.47
N LEU A 40 -7.82 8.33 4.10
CA LEU A 40 -9.12 7.90 4.60
C LEU A 40 -10.16 9.03 4.48
N THR A 41 -11.13 8.86 3.58
CA THR A 41 -12.27 9.77 3.43
C THR A 41 -13.52 9.18 4.07
N HIS A 42 -14.65 9.89 4.03
CA HIS A 42 -15.92 9.42 4.57
C HIS A 42 -16.33 8.02 4.06
N GLU A 43 -16.01 7.72 2.80
CA GLU A 43 -16.37 6.47 2.11
C GLU A 43 -15.30 5.38 2.22
N ILE A 44 -14.09 5.74 2.67
CA ILE A 44 -12.92 4.86 2.64
C ILE A 44 -12.49 4.52 4.08
N ARG A 45 -12.41 3.22 4.36
CA ARG A 45 -12.05 2.70 5.69
C ARG A 45 -10.91 1.71 5.59
N GLU A 46 -10.10 1.62 6.64
CA GLU A 46 -9.05 0.59 6.74
C GLU A 46 -9.63 -0.82 6.59
N THR A 47 -10.86 -1.04 7.04
CA THR A 47 -11.59 -2.32 6.94
C THR A 47 -11.80 -2.79 5.51
N ASN A 48 -11.69 -1.91 4.51
CA ASN A 48 -11.73 -2.29 3.09
C ASN A 48 -10.55 -3.20 2.72
N VAL A 49 -9.44 -3.11 3.45
CA VAL A 49 -8.33 -4.07 3.36
C VAL A 49 -8.70 -5.31 4.18
N ALA A 50 -8.58 -6.49 3.56
CA ALA A 50 -8.95 -7.77 4.16
C ALA A 50 -8.30 -7.96 5.55
N ALA A 51 -9.09 -8.46 6.51
CA ALA A 51 -8.66 -8.60 7.91
C ALA A 51 -7.34 -9.39 8.06
N LYS A 52 -7.19 -10.49 7.31
CA LYS A 52 -5.97 -11.30 7.29
C LYS A 52 -4.71 -10.52 6.89
N VAL A 53 -4.85 -9.50 6.03
CA VAL A 53 -3.73 -8.65 5.61
C VAL A 53 -3.42 -7.65 6.72
N ARG A 54 -4.44 -6.98 7.26
CA ARG A 54 -4.28 -5.99 8.35
C ARG A 54 -3.65 -6.58 9.61
N GLN A 55 -3.93 -7.83 9.89
CA GLN A 55 -3.38 -8.55 11.05
C GLN A 55 -1.96 -9.10 10.80
N SER A 56 -1.45 -9.02 9.56
CA SER A 56 -0.12 -9.50 9.24
C SER A 56 0.96 -8.48 9.62
N SER A 57 2.06 -8.96 10.19
CA SER A 57 3.28 -8.16 10.41
C SER A 57 3.90 -7.64 9.11
N ARG A 58 3.56 -8.24 7.96
CA ARG A 58 4.01 -7.82 6.63
C ARG A 58 3.24 -6.62 6.08
N TYR A 59 2.17 -6.18 6.73
CA TYR A 59 1.38 -5.02 6.32
C TYR A 59 1.51 -3.89 7.35
N LYS A 60 1.75 -2.68 6.87
CA LYS A 60 1.78 -1.45 7.69
C LYS A 60 0.93 -0.39 7.02
N PHE A 61 0.05 0.22 7.81
CA PHE A 61 -0.81 1.30 7.38
C PHE A 61 -0.36 2.61 8.01
N PHE A 62 -0.33 3.66 7.21
CA PHE A 62 -0.06 5.03 7.61
C PHE A 62 -1.20 5.91 7.12
N LYS A 63 -1.87 6.59 8.05
CA LYS A 63 -2.86 7.59 7.68
C LYS A 63 -2.13 8.85 7.22
N GLY A 64 -2.35 9.25 5.97
CA GLY A 64 -1.65 10.39 5.39
C GLY A 64 -1.97 10.57 3.92
N THR A 65 -1.39 11.58 3.30
CA THR A 65 -1.58 11.88 1.88
C THR A 65 -0.22 11.91 1.18
N VAL A 66 -0.18 11.51 -0.08
CA VAL A 66 1.04 11.62 -0.91
C VAL A 66 1.50 13.06 -1.14
N ARG A 67 0.66 14.04 -0.80
CA ARG A 67 1.03 15.47 -0.79
C ARG A 67 1.92 15.84 0.40
N ASP A 68 1.97 15.00 1.44
CA ASP A 68 2.94 15.12 2.53
C ASP A 68 4.26 14.50 2.07
N ILE A 69 5.15 15.35 1.58
CA ILE A 69 6.42 14.93 0.99
C ILE A 69 7.34 14.34 2.07
N ASP A 70 7.34 14.89 3.28
CA ASP A 70 8.19 14.41 4.37
C ASP A 70 7.76 13.01 4.82
N LEU A 71 6.45 12.77 4.92
CA LEU A 71 5.91 11.43 5.15
C LEU A 71 6.29 10.47 4.01
N LEU A 72 6.14 10.89 2.75
CA LEU A 72 6.46 10.04 1.61
C LEU A 72 7.96 9.67 1.60
N LEU A 73 8.84 10.65 1.80
CA LEU A 73 10.29 10.45 1.80
C LEU A 73 10.75 9.59 2.99
N SER A 74 10.19 9.80 4.19
CA SER A 74 10.49 8.95 5.34
C SER A 74 10.07 7.51 5.09
N LEU A 75 8.86 7.28 4.57
CA LEU A 75 8.39 5.92 4.27
C LEU A 75 9.18 5.22 3.16
N LEU A 76 9.56 5.95 2.10
CA LEU A 76 10.43 5.41 1.06
C LEU A 76 11.79 4.97 1.61
N ARG A 77 12.36 5.78 2.52
CA ARG A 77 13.65 5.50 3.19
C ARG A 77 13.54 4.32 4.15
N ASP A 78 12.59 4.37 5.08
CA ASP A 78 12.46 3.42 6.19
C ASP A 78 12.08 2.01 5.73
N TYR A 79 11.30 1.90 4.66
CA TYR A 79 10.84 0.62 4.14
C TYR A 79 11.61 0.14 2.91
N GLN A 80 12.66 0.88 2.49
CA GLN A 80 13.50 0.58 1.34
C GLN A 80 12.66 0.27 0.08
N VAL A 81 11.60 1.05 -0.12
CA VAL A 81 10.64 0.75 -1.19
C VAL A 81 11.27 1.14 -2.53
N ILE A 82 11.41 0.15 -3.40
CA ILE A 82 11.70 0.40 -4.81
C ILE A 82 10.40 0.88 -5.45
N VAL A 83 10.35 2.14 -5.87
CA VAL A 83 9.19 2.70 -6.57
C VAL A 83 9.03 1.96 -7.89
N PHE A 84 8.04 1.08 -7.96
CA PHE A 84 7.69 0.40 -9.20
C PHE A 84 6.99 1.42 -10.10
N LYS A 85 7.77 2.08 -10.97
CA LYS A 85 7.35 3.16 -11.89
C LYS A 85 6.17 2.80 -12.80
N ARG A 86 5.73 1.54 -12.81
CA ARG A 86 4.65 1.00 -13.64
C ARG A 86 3.30 0.89 -12.92
N MET A 87 3.20 1.35 -11.67
CA MET A 87 1.92 1.29 -10.94
C MET A 87 0.97 2.38 -11.44
N LEU A 88 -0.20 1.93 -11.94
CA LEU A 88 -1.26 2.73 -12.54
C LEU A 88 -1.49 4.02 -11.74
N PHE A 89 -1.25 5.16 -12.39
CA PHE A 89 -1.96 6.39 -12.09
C PHE A 89 -3.45 6.10 -12.31
N VAL A 90 -4.12 5.61 -11.29
CA VAL A 90 -5.58 5.72 -11.27
C VAL A 90 -5.84 7.12 -10.76
N HIS A 91 -6.23 8.00 -11.68
CA HIS A 91 -6.67 9.35 -11.37
C HIS A 91 -7.75 9.29 -10.29
N VAL A 92 -7.37 9.62 -9.06
CA VAL A 92 -8.28 9.99 -7.98
C VAL A 92 -7.90 11.42 -7.59
N PHE A 93 -8.40 12.37 -8.37
CA PHE A 93 -8.54 13.77 -7.94
C PHE A 93 -9.98 13.98 -7.50
#